data_AF-A0A7C1T5P4-F1
#
_entry.id   AF-A0A7C1T5P4-F1
#
_cell.length_a   1.000
_cell.length_b   1.000
_cell.length_c   1.000
_cell.angle_alpha   90.00
_cell.angle_beta   90.00
_cell.angle_gamma   90.00
#
_symmetry.space_group_name_H-M   'P 1'
#
loop_
_entity.id
_entity.type
_entity.pdbx_description
1 polymer ?
#
loop_
_entity_poly.entity_id
_entity_poly.type
_entity_poly.pdbx_seq_one_letter_code
_entity_poly.pdbx_strand_id
1 'polypeptide(L)'
;MSYSYAGYYQIRDYGINALYPTSIDDADDSSNEVVATERENIMRIAAAVTKAMNRRMGLDQYADYMPFLGQRNFDARAYRGGRPDHISEDGLEIELDAPLSELTICTLGDDTSITVGTDVLGVPFNRTPSFSLALFNAPGVWTQWSTDWRQSIEITGVWCERRQYDTEGWIDSDDAVADAAGLTATITEITVSAADGADTNNYAPRFDVGQLIRMESEYCIVTAVDYSTKKLTVIRGARGTTAATHVITTQIDSFQVEPDIMRACSIATAFEYGRKGKFEAMTVQAGGQSINVLPDLWPALAMELMPLPLRIGSG
;
A
#
# COMPACT_ATOMS: atom_id res chain seq x y z
N MET A 1 16.74 19.80 7.13
CA MET A 1 16.78 18.39 6.70
C MET A 1 15.38 18.05 6.20
N SER A 2 15.21 17.98 4.88
CA SER A 2 13.96 17.56 4.25
C SER A 2 13.98 16.04 4.20
N TYR A 3 13.32 15.38 5.15
CA TYR A 3 13.20 13.93 5.13
C TYR A 3 12.15 13.54 4.09
N SER A 4 12.51 12.67 3.15
CA SER A 4 11.59 12.03 2.22
C SER A 4 10.62 11.16 3.04
N TYR A 5 9.36 11.56 3.11
CA TYR A 5 8.29 10.81 3.81
C TYR A 5 7.74 9.64 2.98
N ALA A 6 8.44 9.22 1.91
CA ALA A 6 7.98 8.20 0.98
C ALA A 6 7.97 6.77 1.56
N GLY A 7 8.79 6.49 2.59
CA GLY A 7 8.94 5.13 3.15
C GLY A 7 7.93 4.69 4.21
N TYR A 8 6.87 5.47 4.50
CA TYR A 8 6.14 5.34 5.78
C TYR A 8 4.80 4.58 5.72
N TYR A 9 4.60 3.68 4.75
CA TYR A 9 3.36 2.90 4.66
C TYR A 9 3.58 1.42 4.96
N GLN A 10 3.15 1.05 6.18
CA GLN A 10 2.88 -0.30 6.67
C GLN A 10 4.07 -1.20 7.06
N ILE A 11 4.56 -0.97 8.27
CA ILE A 11 4.97 -2.00 9.23
C ILE A 11 3.69 -2.70 9.72
N ARG A 12 3.12 -3.60 8.92
CA ARG A 12 1.94 -4.37 9.36
C ARG A 12 2.17 -5.86 9.53
N ASP A 13 3.15 -6.46 8.84
CA ASP A 13 3.40 -7.91 8.96
C ASP A 13 4.87 -8.36 9.08
N TYR A 14 5.85 -7.49 8.84
CA TYR A 14 7.24 -7.82 9.10
C TYR A 14 7.61 -7.23 10.45
N GLY A 15 7.79 -8.10 11.44
CA GLY A 15 8.08 -7.71 12.82
C GLY A 15 9.08 -6.58 12.86
N ILE A 16 8.79 -5.56 13.69
CA ILE A 16 9.62 -4.36 13.91
C ILE A 16 11.12 -4.72 14.01
N ASN A 17 11.46 -5.92 14.49
CA ASN A 17 12.81 -6.44 14.63
C ASN A 17 13.56 -6.78 13.34
N ALA A 18 12.89 -6.95 12.19
CA ALA A 18 13.53 -7.34 10.92
C ALA A 18 14.11 -6.15 10.13
N LEU A 19 13.70 -4.92 10.47
CA LEU A 19 14.17 -3.68 9.86
C LEU A 19 15.39 -3.05 10.56
N TYR A 20 15.93 -3.73 11.59
CA TYR A 20 17.08 -3.25 12.35
C TYR A 20 18.14 -4.35 12.48
N PRO A 21 19.43 -4.05 12.27
CA PRO A 21 20.50 -4.95 12.67
C PRO A 21 20.45 -5.13 14.20
N THR A 22 20.41 -6.38 14.66
CA THR A 22 20.42 -6.72 16.10
C THR A 22 21.77 -6.51 16.76
N SER A 23 22.80 -6.05 16.04
CA SER A 23 24.04 -5.59 16.64
C SER A 23 24.38 -4.18 16.16
N ILE A 24 24.17 -3.22 17.07
CA ILE A 24 25.01 -2.01 17.12
C ILE A 24 26.27 -2.48 17.84
N ASP A 25 27.18 -3.11 17.10
CA ASP A 25 28.54 -3.34 17.57
C ASP A 25 29.29 -2.02 17.44
N ASP A 26 29.02 -1.08 18.35
CA ASP A 26 30.05 -0.22 18.91
C ASP A 26 29.51 0.44 20.18
N ALA A 27 30.23 0.16 21.26
CA ALA A 27 29.96 0.66 22.59
C ALA A 27 30.11 2.19 22.64
N ASP A 28 29.23 2.83 23.43
CA ASP A 28 29.29 4.22 23.88
C ASP A 28 28.55 5.29 23.04
N ASP A 29 27.45 4.92 22.35
CA ASP A 29 26.55 5.91 21.74
C ASP A 29 25.10 5.81 22.25
N SER A 30 24.89 6.24 23.49
CA SER A 30 23.55 6.43 24.06
C SER A 30 22.67 7.39 23.25
N SER A 31 23.26 8.23 22.39
CA SER A 31 22.49 9.11 21.51
C SER A 31 21.89 8.35 20.32
N ASN A 32 22.60 7.36 19.77
CA ASN A 32 22.07 6.48 18.72
C ASN A 32 20.94 5.59 19.23
N GLU A 33 21.01 5.10 20.47
CA GLU A 33 19.95 4.28 21.06
C GLU A 33 18.67 5.11 21.30
N VAL A 34 18.81 6.36 21.75
CA VAL A 34 17.68 7.29 21.89
C VAL A 34 17.06 7.63 20.53
N VAL A 35 17.88 7.94 19.52
CA VAL A 35 17.41 8.24 18.16
C VAL A 35 16.71 7.04 17.53
N ALA A 36 17.24 5.82 17.70
CA ALA A 36 16.60 4.60 17.22
C ALA A 36 15.24 4.36 17.90
N THR A 37 15.17 4.55 19.22
CA THR A 37 13.93 4.41 20.01
C THR A 37 12.89 5.47 19.63
N GLU A 38 13.29 6.71 19.40
CA GLU A 38 12.39 7.77 18.92
C GLU A 38 11.85 7.48 17.52
N ARG A 39 12.70 6.98 16.62
CA ARG A 39 12.30 6.55 15.28
C ARG A 39 11.28 5.41 15.34
N GLU A 40 11.50 4.40 16.17
CA GLU A 40 10.55 3.30 16.37
C GLU A 40 9.19 3.81 16.89
N ASN A 41 9.21 4.74 17.85
CA ASN A 41 7.99 5.34 18.39
C ASN A 41 7.20 6.12 17.33
N ILE A 42 7.89 6.91 16.50
CA ILE A 42 7.27 7.64 15.38
C ILE A 42 6.64 6.66 14.39
N MET A 43 7.33 5.54 14.11
CA MET A 43 6.84 4.50 13.21
C MET A 43 5.57 3.80 13.73
N ARG A 44 5.53 3.47 15.03
CA ARG A 44 4.33 2.87 15.65
C ARG A 44 3.13 3.82 15.61
N ILE A 45 3.38 5.12 15.80
CA ILE A 45 2.36 6.16 15.71
C ILE A 45 1.86 6.29 14.26
N ALA A 46 2.77 6.36 13.28
CA ALA A 46 2.41 6.46 11.87
C ALA A 46 1.53 5.28 11.42
N ALA A 47 1.89 4.05 11.79
CA ALA A 47 1.09 2.86 11.48
C ALA A 47 -0.31 2.90 12.12
N ALA A 48 -0.42 3.40 13.36
CA ALA A 48 -1.71 3.57 14.04
C ALA A 48 -2.57 4.65 13.36
N VAL A 49 -1.96 5.75 12.93
CA VAL A 49 -2.61 6.81 12.16
C VAL A 49 -3.13 6.26 10.83
N THR A 50 -2.32 5.55 10.04
CA THR A 50 -2.79 4.96 8.77
C THR A 50 -4.00 4.04 9.00
N LYS A 51 -3.98 3.20 10.03
CA LYS A 51 -5.12 2.33 10.37
C LYS A 51 -6.38 3.13 10.73
N ALA A 52 -6.23 4.26 11.40
CA ALA A 52 -7.34 5.14 11.75
C ALA A 52 -7.85 5.95 10.54
N MET A 53 -6.97 6.31 9.59
CA MET A 53 -7.36 6.91 8.30
C MET A 53 -8.22 5.94 7.48
N ASN A 54 -7.78 4.69 7.33
CA ASN A 54 -8.53 3.65 6.61
C ASN A 54 -9.94 3.46 7.18
N ARG A 55 -10.07 3.38 8.52
CA ARG A 55 -11.38 3.28 9.18
C ARG A 55 -12.27 4.49 8.93
N ARG A 56 -11.70 5.71 8.95
CA ARG A 56 -12.45 6.95 8.71
C ARG A 56 -12.96 7.08 7.28
N MET A 57 -12.25 6.51 6.30
CA MET A 57 -12.69 6.48 4.92
C MET A 57 -13.82 5.47 4.66
N GLY A 58 -14.29 4.74 5.69
CA GLY A 58 -15.28 3.67 5.52
C GLY A 58 -14.70 2.42 4.86
N LEU A 59 -13.39 2.39 4.64
CA LEU A 59 -12.62 1.29 4.06
C LEU A 59 -12.19 0.38 5.22
N ASP A 60 -13.19 -0.15 5.92
CA ASP A 60 -13.01 -0.71 7.27
C ASP A 60 -12.12 -1.98 7.29
N GLN A 61 -11.78 -2.55 6.13
CA GLN A 61 -11.01 -3.79 6.08
C GLN A 61 -9.84 -3.86 5.07
N TYR A 62 -9.84 -3.21 3.89
CA TYR A 62 -8.87 -3.61 2.84
C TYR A 62 -8.33 -2.54 1.86
N ALA A 63 -8.45 -1.24 2.13
CA ALA A 63 -7.75 -0.24 1.31
C ALA A 63 -6.30 -0.09 1.75
N ASP A 64 -5.39 -0.69 0.98
CA ASP A 64 -3.98 -0.38 1.08
C ASP A 64 -3.64 0.78 0.14
N TYR A 65 -2.88 1.76 0.63
CA TYR A 65 -2.36 2.84 -0.22
C TYR A 65 -1.12 2.41 -1.02
N MET A 66 -0.61 1.21 -0.74
CA MET A 66 0.50 0.60 -1.46
C MET A 66 0.00 -0.59 -2.28
N PRO A 67 0.56 -0.80 -3.49
CA PRO A 67 0.09 -1.82 -4.41
C PRO A 67 0.34 -3.21 -3.84
N PHE A 68 -0.70 -4.02 -3.76
CA PHE A 68 -0.62 -5.42 -3.38
C PHE A 68 -1.14 -6.29 -4.52
N LEU A 69 -0.30 -7.22 -5.00
CA LEU A 69 -0.74 -8.22 -5.96
C LEU A 69 -1.50 -9.31 -5.20
N GLY A 70 -2.77 -9.48 -5.51
CA GLY A 70 -3.62 -10.41 -4.78
C GLY A 70 -4.76 -10.95 -5.61
N GLN A 71 -5.15 -12.18 -5.27
CA GLN A 71 -6.37 -12.80 -5.73
C GLN A 71 -7.48 -12.56 -4.69
N ARG A 72 -8.66 -12.16 -5.16
CA ARG A 72 -9.88 -12.06 -4.36
C ARG A 72 -10.99 -12.85 -5.02
N ASN A 73 -11.80 -13.48 -4.17
CA ASN A 73 -12.93 -14.27 -4.61
C ASN A 73 -14.23 -13.60 -4.20
N PHE A 74 -15.16 -13.48 -5.14
CA PHE A 74 -16.47 -12.90 -4.95
C PHE A 74 -17.57 -13.96 -5.14
N ASP A 75 -18.68 -13.75 -4.47
CA ASP A 75 -19.86 -14.61 -4.55
C ASP A 75 -20.66 -14.30 -5.83
N ALA A 76 -20.97 -15.31 -6.65
CA ALA A 76 -21.77 -15.12 -7.88
C ALA A 76 -23.29 -15.06 -7.64
N ARG A 77 -23.76 -15.19 -6.40
CA ARG A 77 -25.19 -15.25 -6.09
C ARG A 77 -25.86 -13.91 -6.36
N ALA A 78 -26.67 -13.89 -7.41
CA ALA A 78 -27.62 -12.82 -7.65
C ALA A 78 -28.67 -12.74 -6.52
N TYR A 79 -29.06 -11.52 -6.19
CA TYR A 79 -30.22 -11.10 -5.42
C TYR A 79 -31.24 -12.22 -5.06
N ARG A 80 -31.24 -12.67 -3.80
CA ARG A 80 -32.39 -13.37 -3.21
C ARG A 80 -32.66 -12.85 -1.81
N GLY A 81 -33.53 -11.85 -1.68
CA GLY A 81 -34.18 -11.51 -0.40
C GLY A 81 -33.77 -10.18 0.26
N GLY A 82 -33.29 -9.19 -0.51
CA GLY A 82 -33.27 -7.80 -0.03
C GLY A 82 -32.00 -7.32 0.68
N ARG A 83 -30.84 -7.95 0.46
CA ARG A 83 -29.53 -7.31 0.68
C ARG A 83 -28.69 -7.38 -0.60
N PRO A 84 -28.21 -6.24 -1.12
CA PRO A 84 -27.35 -6.19 -2.29
C PRO A 84 -25.91 -6.39 -1.82
N ASP A 85 -25.24 -7.47 -2.23
CA ASP A 85 -23.91 -7.69 -1.66
C ASP A 85 -22.78 -7.22 -2.59
N HIS A 86 -22.96 -7.21 -3.93
CA HIS A 86 -22.00 -6.56 -4.87
C HIS A 86 -22.35 -6.66 -6.37
N ILE A 87 -23.25 -7.54 -6.82
CA ILE A 87 -23.57 -7.66 -8.28
C ILE A 87 -24.83 -6.85 -8.64
N SER A 88 -24.81 -6.15 -9.77
CA SER A 88 -25.94 -5.39 -10.33
C SER A 88 -27.13 -6.29 -10.69
N GLU A 89 -28.33 -5.70 -10.81
CA GLU A 89 -29.57 -6.46 -11.11
C GLU A 89 -29.53 -7.15 -12.48
N ASP A 90 -28.86 -6.55 -13.46
CA ASP A 90 -28.64 -7.13 -14.79
C ASP A 90 -27.48 -8.15 -14.82
N GLY A 91 -26.72 -8.30 -13.73
CA GLY A 91 -25.60 -9.22 -13.62
C GLY A 91 -24.39 -8.84 -14.48
N LEU A 92 -24.34 -7.61 -15.00
CA LEU A 92 -23.27 -7.13 -15.88
C LEU A 92 -22.19 -6.34 -15.14
N GLU A 93 -22.47 -5.85 -13.93
CA GLU A 93 -21.53 -5.10 -13.12
C GLU A 93 -21.35 -5.76 -11.75
N ILE A 94 -20.11 -5.75 -11.26
CA ILE A 94 -19.73 -6.22 -9.94
C ILE A 94 -18.97 -5.13 -9.18
N GLU A 95 -19.46 -4.77 -7.99
CA GLU A 95 -18.82 -3.88 -7.03
C GLU A 95 -17.69 -4.62 -6.31
N LEU A 96 -16.54 -3.97 -6.19
CA LEU A 96 -15.36 -4.52 -5.55
C LEU A 96 -15.33 -4.11 -4.08
N ASP A 97 -14.82 -5.00 -3.23
CA ASP A 97 -14.66 -4.75 -1.79
C ASP A 97 -13.43 -3.88 -1.46
N ALA A 98 -12.60 -3.62 -2.47
CA ALA A 98 -11.41 -2.79 -2.39
C ALA A 98 -11.11 -2.14 -3.75
N PRO A 99 -10.40 -1.01 -3.75
CA PRO A 99 -9.96 -0.35 -4.99
C PRO A 99 -8.96 -1.22 -5.76
N LEU A 100 -9.25 -1.45 -7.04
CA LEU A 100 -8.41 -2.20 -7.97
C LEU A 100 -7.68 -1.23 -8.90
N SER A 101 -6.37 -1.15 -8.79
CA SER A 101 -5.55 -0.29 -9.66
C SER A 101 -5.23 -0.94 -10.99
N GLU A 102 -5.04 -2.25 -11.02
CA GLU A 102 -4.71 -2.98 -12.26
C GLU A 102 -5.37 -4.36 -12.23
N LEU A 103 -6.15 -4.70 -13.25
CA LEU A 103 -6.77 -6.02 -13.41
C LEU A 103 -5.86 -6.91 -14.25
N THR A 104 -5.50 -8.09 -13.75
CA THR A 104 -4.62 -9.03 -14.47
C THR A 104 -5.39 -10.26 -14.95
N ILE A 105 -6.17 -10.89 -14.07
CA ILE A 105 -6.95 -12.10 -14.38
C ILE A 105 -8.36 -11.91 -13.84
N CYS A 106 -9.34 -12.34 -14.64
CA CYS A 106 -10.74 -12.42 -14.25
C CYS A 106 -11.30 -13.76 -14.72
N THR A 107 -11.87 -14.55 -13.81
CA THR A 107 -12.50 -15.83 -14.10
C THR A 107 -13.88 -15.90 -13.45
N LEU A 108 -14.89 -16.35 -14.19
CA LEU A 108 -16.24 -16.56 -13.69
C LEU A 108 -16.39 -17.88 -12.94
N GLY A 109 -17.49 -18.06 -12.22
CA GLY A 109 -17.78 -19.25 -11.42
C GLY A 109 -17.97 -20.56 -12.17
N ASP A 110 -17.92 -20.52 -13.49
CA ASP A 110 -17.95 -21.68 -14.38
C ASP A 110 -16.61 -21.91 -15.09
N ASP A 111 -15.53 -21.34 -14.56
CA ASP A 111 -14.17 -21.39 -15.08
C ASP A 111 -13.98 -20.66 -16.42
N THR A 112 -14.97 -19.87 -16.86
CA THR A 112 -14.81 -19.02 -18.04
C THR A 112 -13.82 -17.90 -17.74
N SER A 113 -12.67 -17.90 -18.42
CA SER A 113 -11.72 -16.79 -18.38
C SER A 113 -12.27 -15.59 -19.16
N ILE A 114 -12.20 -14.41 -18.56
CA ILE A 114 -12.67 -13.15 -19.13
C ILE A 114 -11.46 -12.32 -19.54
N THR A 115 -11.44 -11.89 -20.81
CA THR A 115 -10.30 -11.13 -21.35
C THR A 115 -10.36 -9.68 -20.87
N VAL A 116 -9.38 -9.28 -20.06
CA VAL A 116 -9.25 -7.90 -19.57
C VAL A 116 -9.09 -6.92 -20.73
N GLY A 117 -9.83 -5.80 -20.68
CA GLY A 117 -9.77 -4.76 -21.71
C GLY A 117 -10.55 -5.06 -22.99
N THR A 118 -11.05 -6.29 -23.15
CA THR A 118 -11.93 -6.68 -24.28
C THR A 118 -13.32 -7.04 -23.81
N ASP A 119 -13.41 -7.94 -22.82
CA ASP A 119 -14.66 -8.49 -22.32
C ASP A 119 -15.13 -7.79 -21.04
N VAL A 120 -14.17 -7.32 -20.23
CA VAL A 120 -14.39 -6.63 -18.95
C VAL A 120 -13.61 -5.32 -18.89
N LEU A 121 -14.25 -4.29 -18.34
CA LEU A 121 -13.67 -2.97 -18.12
C LEU A 121 -13.88 -2.53 -16.66
N GLY A 122 -12.89 -1.85 -16.11
CA GLY A 122 -13.00 -1.19 -14.82
C GLY A 122 -13.86 0.07 -14.87
N VAL A 123 -14.61 0.30 -13.79
CA VAL A 123 -15.44 1.48 -13.57
C VAL A 123 -14.93 2.22 -12.33
N PRO A 124 -14.67 3.53 -12.40
CA PRO A 124 -14.88 4.43 -13.55
C PRO A 124 -13.96 4.14 -14.75
N PHE A 125 -14.51 4.24 -15.96
CA PHE A 125 -13.77 3.94 -17.20
C PHE A 125 -12.55 4.83 -17.38
N ASN A 126 -11.43 4.22 -17.82
CA ASN A 126 -10.15 4.89 -18.08
C ASN A 126 -9.63 5.68 -16.87
N ARG A 127 -9.96 5.25 -15.66
CA ARG A 127 -9.52 5.85 -14.41
C ARG A 127 -9.15 4.75 -13.43
N THR A 128 -8.15 5.04 -12.61
CA THR A 128 -7.76 4.22 -11.47
C THR A 128 -8.12 4.96 -10.17
N PRO A 129 -8.34 4.25 -9.05
CA PRO A 129 -8.65 2.82 -9.04
C PRO A 129 -10.06 2.56 -9.57
N SER A 130 -10.30 1.34 -10.05
CA SER A 130 -11.62 0.82 -10.35
C SER A 130 -12.29 0.34 -9.05
N PHE A 131 -13.56 0.68 -8.89
CA PHE A 131 -14.40 0.27 -7.75
C PHE A 131 -15.45 -0.77 -8.17
N SER A 132 -15.71 -0.88 -9.47
CA SER A 132 -16.52 -1.95 -10.03
C SER A 132 -15.95 -2.44 -11.35
N LEU A 133 -16.35 -3.63 -11.79
CA LEU A 133 -16.03 -4.18 -13.10
C LEU A 133 -17.32 -4.40 -13.89
N ALA A 134 -17.35 -3.92 -15.13
CA ALA A 134 -18.48 -4.08 -16.04
C ALA A 134 -18.12 -5.01 -17.20
N LEU A 135 -18.99 -5.99 -17.47
CA LEU A 135 -18.92 -6.85 -18.66
C LEU A 135 -19.54 -6.11 -19.85
N PHE A 136 -18.82 -6.07 -20.97
CA PHE A 136 -19.26 -5.35 -22.18
C PHE A 136 -19.46 -6.26 -23.38
N ASN A 137 -18.60 -7.26 -23.56
CA ASN A 137 -18.62 -8.15 -24.74
C ASN A 137 -18.45 -9.64 -24.38
N ALA A 138 -18.62 -9.99 -23.11
CA ALA A 138 -18.51 -11.37 -22.64
C ALA A 138 -19.78 -12.18 -22.97
N PRO A 139 -19.66 -13.50 -23.23
CA PRO A 139 -20.82 -14.39 -23.42
C PRO A 139 -21.54 -14.75 -22.10
N GLY A 140 -21.25 -14.07 -20.98
CA GLY A 140 -21.69 -14.45 -19.65
C GLY A 140 -22.12 -13.27 -18.77
N VAL A 141 -22.60 -13.61 -17.59
CA VAL A 141 -22.96 -12.69 -16.50
C VAL A 141 -22.16 -13.05 -15.26
N TRP A 142 -21.91 -12.09 -14.36
CA TRP A 142 -21.23 -12.37 -13.08
C TRP A 142 -21.96 -13.41 -12.23
N THR A 143 -23.25 -13.63 -12.52
CA THR A 143 -24.10 -14.61 -11.84
C THR A 143 -24.02 -16.02 -12.42
N GLN A 144 -23.03 -16.31 -13.25
CA GLN A 144 -22.81 -17.64 -13.82
C GLN A 144 -21.87 -18.46 -12.93
N TRP A 145 -22.32 -19.65 -12.51
CA TRP A 145 -21.52 -20.59 -11.72
C TRP A 145 -21.86 -22.05 -12.07
N SER A 146 -20.88 -22.95 -11.91
CA SER A 146 -21.04 -24.38 -12.22
C SER A 146 -21.48 -25.22 -11.01
N THR A 147 -20.83 -25.01 -9.86
CA THR A 147 -20.90 -25.96 -8.73
C THR A 147 -21.18 -25.28 -7.39
N ASP A 148 -20.31 -24.37 -6.96
CA ASP A 148 -20.52 -23.52 -5.79
C ASP A 148 -20.56 -22.07 -6.26
N TRP A 149 -21.53 -21.32 -5.77
CA TRP A 149 -21.65 -19.88 -6.01
C TRP A 149 -20.74 -19.09 -5.07
N ARG A 150 -20.33 -19.69 -3.94
CA ARG A 150 -19.44 -19.05 -2.97
C ARG A 150 -18.05 -18.95 -3.59
N GLN A 151 -17.48 -17.74 -3.56
CA GLN A 151 -16.10 -17.51 -4.00
C GLN A 151 -15.82 -17.97 -5.45
N SER A 152 -16.84 -17.94 -6.29
CA SER A 152 -16.75 -18.50 -7.64
C SER A 152 -16.18 -17.51 -8.64
N ILE A 153 -16.31 -16.20 -8.39
CA ILE A 153 -15.71 -15.18 -9.25
C ILE A 153 -14.31 -14.90 -8.72
N GLU A 154 -13.30 -15.15 -9.54
CA GLU A 154 -11.91 -14.91 -9.19
C GLU A 154 -11.39 -13.65 -9.90
N ILE A 155 -10.91 -12.69 -9.12
CA ILE A 155 -10.30 -11.46 -9.61
C ILE A 155 -8.90 -11.36 -9.04
N THR A 156 -7.90 -11.37 -9.92
CA THR A 156 -6.50 -11.18 -9.56
C THR A 156 -5.97 -9.91 -10.20
N GLY A 157 -5.29 -9.10 -9.39
CA GLY A 157 -4.73 -7.84 -9.85
C GLY A 157 -4.01 -7.08 -8.74
N VAL A 158 -3.67 -5.84 -9.03
CA VAL A 158 -3.04 -4.92 -8.07
C VAL A 158 -4.11 -4.13 -7.36
N TRP A 159 -4.21 -4.34 -6.04
CA TRP A 159 -5.15 -3.65 -5.17
C TRP A 159 -4.43 -2.51 -4.46
N CYS A 160 -4.82 -1.28 -4.77
CA CYS A 160 -4.51 -0.11 -3.94
C CYS A 160 -5.39 1.11 -4.27
N GLU A 161 -5.50 2.02 -3.31
CA GLU A 161 -6.16 3.32 -3.52
C GLU A 161 -5.14 4.32 -4.09
N ARG A 162 -5.21 4.57 -5.41
CA ARG A 162 -4.48 5.64 -6.08
C ARG A 162 -5.18 6.10 -7.37
N ARG A 163 -5.43 7.40 -7.51
CA ARG A 163 -6.20 8.00 -8.61
C ARG A 163 -5.49 7.99 -9.97
N GLN A 164 -4.17 8.07 -9.94
CA GLN A 164 -3.30 8.13 -11.12
C GLN A 164 -2.22 7.07 -10.99
N TYR A 165 -2.65 5.82 -10.90
CA TYR A 165 -1.75 4.68 -10.69
C TYR A 165 -0.76 4.53 -11.86
N ASP A 166 -1.23 4.54 -13.10
CA ASP A 166 -0.41 4.27 -14.28
C ASP A 166 0.64 5.35 -14.57
N THR A 167 0.33 6.62 -14.26
CA THR A 167 1.20 7.75 -14.63
C THR A 167 2.05 8.27 -13.49
N GLU A 168 1.61 8.08 -12.24
CA GLU A 168 2.25 8.68 -11.07
C GLU A 168 2.47 7.68 -9.92
N GLY A 169 1.97 6.45 -10.03
CA GLY A 169 2.17 5.42 -9.01
C GLY A 169 3.59 4.92 -9.00
N TRP A 170 4.08 4.47 -10.15
CA TRP A 170 5.45 4.02 -10.33
C TRP A 170 6.27 5.08 -11.07
N ILE A 171 7.29 5.60 -10.40
CA ILE A 171 8.20 6.61 -10.95
C ILE A 171 9.54 5.95 -11.25
N ASP A 172 10.03 6.19 -12.46
CA ASP A 172 11.37 5.82 -12.89
C ASP A 172 12.41 6.42 -11.93
N SER A 173 13.15 5.55 -11.25
CA SER A 173 14.19 5.97 -10.30
C SER A 173 15.40 6.63 -10.97
N ASP A 174 15.52 6.56 -12.30
CA ASP A 174 16.71 6.90 -13.09
C ASP A 174 17.92 6.03 -12.70
N ASP A 175 17.65 4.81 -12.24
CA ASP A 175 18.64 3.78 -11.91
C ASP A 175 18.20 2.39 -12.35
N ALA A 176 19.17 1.48 -12.43
CA ALA A 176 18.96 0.11 -12.83
C ALA A 176 19.85 -0.82 -12.01
N VAL A 177 19.55 -2.12 -12.07
CA VAL A 177 20.40 -3.17 -11.50
C VAL A 177 21.80 -3.07 -12.11
N ALA A 178 22.80 -2.79 -11.27
CA ALA A 178 24.20 -2.65 -11.68
C ALA A 178 25.06 -3.89 -11.37
N ASP A 179 24.47 -4.93 -10.78
CA ASP A 179 25.16 -6.18 -10.50
C ASP A 179 25.64 -6.86 -11.78
N ALA A 180 26.95 -7.09 -11.88
CA ALA A 180 27.60 -7.57 -13.11
C ALA A 180 27.07 -8.93 -13.62
N ALA A 181 26.62 -9.79 -12.70
CA ALA A 181 26.02 -11.09 -13.02
C ALA A 181 24.47 -11.06 -13.06
N GLY A 182 23.88 -9.89 -12.90
CA GLY A 182 22.45 -9.74 -12.58
C GLY A 182 22.12 -10.19 -11.16
N LEU A 183 20.82 -10.29 -10.88
CA LEU A 183 20.26 -10.74 -9.62
C LEU A 183 19.59 -12.09 -9.82
N THR A 184 19.90 -13.08 -8.98
CA THR A 184 19.07 -14.28 -8.87
C THR A 184 17.91 -14.02 -7.89
N ALA A 185 16.93 -14.92 -7.88
CA ALA A 185 15.78 -14.85 -6.96
C ALA A 185 16.17 -14.93 -5.46
N THR A 186 17.42 -15.28 -5.12
CA THR A 186 17.88 -15.40 -3.73
C THR A 186 18.74 -14.23 -3.28
N ILE A 187 19.21 -13.38 -4.19
CA ILE A 187 20.07 -12.24 -3.85
C ILE A 187 19.21 -11.12 -3.27
N THR A 188 19.57 -10.63 -2.09
CA THR A 188 18.87 -9.58 -1.34
C THR A 188 19.65 -8.27 -1.25
N GLU A 189 20.85 -8.22 -1.82
CA GLU A 189 21.61 -6.97 -2.00
C GLU A 189 21.61 -6.60 -3.49
N ILE A 190 21.22 -5.37 -3.79
CA ILE A 190 21.18 -4.84 -5.15
C ILE A 190 22.21 -3.72 -5.24
N THR A 191 23.12 -3.81 -6.19
CA THR A 191 24.05 -2.73 -6.53
C THR A 191 23.35 -1.76 -7.48
N VAL A 192 23.42 -0.47 -7.19
CA VAL A 192 22.87 0.61 -8.02
C VAL A 192 23.93 1.65 -8.37
N SER A 193 23.65 2.53 -9.32
CA SER A 193 24.64 3.51 -9.79
C SER A 193 24.70 4.78 -8.93
N ALA A 194 23.59 5.22 -8.34
CA ALA A 194 23.53 6.41 -7.49
C ALA A 194 22.36 6.35 -6.47
N ALA A 195 22.57 5.68 -5.34
CA ALA A 195 21.53 5.55 -4.31
C ALA A 195 21.10 6.88 -3.67
N ASP A 196 22.00 7.84 -3.57
CA ASP A 196 21.80 9.20 -3.05
C ASP A 196 21.44 10.23 -4.13
N GLY A 197 21.32 9.78 -5.39
CA GLY A 197 20.96 10.62 -6.52
C GLY A 197 19.53 11.17 -6.42
N ALA A 198 19.10 11.85 -7.50
CA ALA A 198 17.72 12.24 -7.65
C ALA A 198 16.99 11.26 -8.59
N ASP A 199 15.68 11.08 -8.40
CA ASP A 199 14.81 10.38 -9.36
C ASP A 199 14.41 11.27 -10.54
N THR A 200 13.58 10.74 -11.46
CA THR A 200 13.05 11.49 -12.61
C THR A 200 12.25 12.75 -12.23
N ASN A 201 11.69 12.79 -11.02
CA ASN A 201 10.96 13.95 -10.48
C ASN A 201 11.87 14.90 -9.66
N ASN A 202 13.18 14.67 -9.66
CA ASN A 202 14.20 15.38 -8.87
C ASN A 202 14.05 15.24 -7.35
N TYR A 203 13.45 14.16 -6.87
CA TYR A 203 13.44 13.83 -5.44
C TYR A 203 14.72 13.09 -5.05
N ALA A 204 15.35 13.54 -3.97
CA ALA A 204 16.55 12.93 -3.40
C ALA A 204 16.37 12.71 -1.87
N PRO A 205 16.93 11.64 -1.28
CA PRO A 205 17.69 10.57 -1.96
C PRO A 205 16.76 9.70 -2.83
N ARG A 206 17.32 9.16 -3.92
CA ARG A 206 16.63 8.31 -4.90
C ARG A 206 16.02 7.07 -4.25
N PHE A 207 16.81 6.43 -3.37
CA PHE A 207 16.37 5.30 -2.58
C PHE A 207 16.46 5.60 -1.08
N ASP A 208 15.41 5.22 -0.34
CA ASP A 208 15.36 5.31 1.12
C ASP A 208 14.75 4.05 1.73
N VAL A 209 15.03 3.82 3.01
CA VAL A 209 14.51 2.69 3.77
C VAL A 209 12.99 2.77 3.90
N GLY A 210 12.33 1.64 3.68
CA GLY A 210 10.87 1.51 3.69
C GLY A 210 10.20 1.79 2.34
N GLN A 211 10.97 2.24 1.34
CA GLN A 211 10.45 2.46 -0.01
C GLN A 211 10.10 1.12 -0.67
N LEU A 212 8.97 1.09 -1.37
CA LEU A 212 8.59 -0.01 -2.25
C LEU A 212 9.15 0.28 -3.63
N ILE A 213 9.96 -0.64 -4.14
CA ILE A 213 10.53 -0.57 -5.49
C ILE A 213 10.02 -1.74 -6.33
N ARG A 214 10.10 -1.61 -7.64
CA ARG A 214 9.70 -2.62 -8.62
C ARG A 214 10.82 -2.86 -9.61
N MET A 215 11.01 -4.13 -9.96
CA MET A 215 11.82 -4.57 -11.09
C MET A 215 10.93 -5.49 -11.93
N GLU A 216 10.54 -5.02 -13.13
CA GLU A 216 9.58 -5.72 -13.99
C GLU A 216 8.26 -6.00 -13.24
N SER A 217 7.95 -7.26 -12.93
CA SER A 217 6.75 -7.67 -12.18
C SER A 217 7.02 -8.00 -10.70
N GLU A 218 8.28 -7.90 -10.25
CA GLU A 218 8.63 -8.14 -8.85
C GLU A 218 8.58 -6.86 -8.04
N TYR A 219 7.95 -6.91 -6.86
CA TYR A 219 8.00 -5.84 -5.86
C TYR A 219 9.02 -6.18 -4.78
N CYS A 220 9.84 -5.20 -4.40
CA CYS A 220 10.84 -5.32 -3.34
C CYS A 220 10.68 -4.20 -2.32
N ILE A 221 10.89 -4.49 -1.04
CA ILE A 221 10.90 -3.48 0.03
C ILE A 221 12.33 -3.20 0.42
N VAL A 222 12.75 -1.95 0.37
CA VAL A 222 14.09 -1.52 0.81
C VAL A 222 14.17 -1.53 2.33
N THR A 223 15.08 -2.31 2.90
CA THR A 223 15.28 -2.43 4.36
C THR A 223 16.54 -1.72 4.85
N ALA A 224 17.54 -1.56 3.98
CA ALA A 224 18.72 -0.76 4.27
C ALA A 224 19.28 -0.15 2.98
N VAL A 225 19.96 1.00 3.12
CA VAL A 225 20.66 1.67 2.03
C VAL A 225 22.05 2.05 2.51
N ASP A 226 23.07 1.59 1.79
CA ASP A 226 24.44 2.07 1.95
C ASP A 226 24.76 3.02 0.78
N TYR A 227 24.71 4.32 1.05
CA TYR A 227 25.01 5.36 0.06
C TYR A 227 26.48 5.38 -0.38
N SER A 228 27.39 4.87 0.47
CA SER A 228 28.83 4.88 0.17
C SER A 228 29.20 3.76 -0.80
N THR A 229 28.65 2.56 -0.59
CA THR A 229 28.86 1.40 -1.48
C THR A 229 27.78 1.27 -2.55
N LYS A 230 26.74 2.11 -2.51
CA LYS A 230 25.61 2.16 -3.45
C LYS A 230 24.86 0.82 -3.51
N LYS A 231 24.58 0.30 -2.32
CA LYS A 231 23.90 -0.99 -2.16
C LYS A 231 22.55 -0.79 -1.47
N LEU A 232 21.54 -1.47 -1.99
CA LEU A 232 20.23 -1.60 -1.39
C LEU A 232 20.11 -2.99 -0.80
N THR A 233 19.77 -3.11 0.48
CA THR A 233 19.29 -4.37 1.04
C THR A 233 17.78 -4.40 0.94
N VAL A 234 17.23 -5.47 0.39
CA VAL A 234 15.80 -5.58 0.09
C VAL A 234 15.19 -6.89 0.55
N ILE A 235 13.89 -6.85 0.85
CA ILE A 235 13.02 -8.03 0.87
C ILE A 235 12.48 -8.23 -0.55
N ARG A 236 12.84 -9.37 -1.16
CA ARG A 236 12.42 -9.80 -2.50
C ARG A 236 11.01 -10.42 -2.48
N GLY A 237 10.31 -10.40 -3.60
CA GLY A 237 8.99 -11.02 -3.74
C GLY A 237 7.95 -10.48 -2.73
N ALA A 238 7.97 -9.18 -2.48
CA ALA A 238 7.08 -8.56 -1.52
C ALA A 238 5.66 -8.40 -2.08
N ARG A 239 4.70 -8.19 -1.18
CA ARG A 239 3.31 -7.82 -1.49
C ARG A 239 2.63 -8.70 -2.55
N GLY A 240 2.82 -10.00 -2.43
CA GLY A 240 2.19 -11.03 -3.29
C GLY A 240 2.93 -11.35 -4.58
N THR A 241 4.02 -10.65 -4.88
CA THR A 241 4.90 -11.00 -6.01
C THR A 241 5.85 -12.13 -5.64
N THR A 242 6.54 -12.71 -6.63
CA THR A 242 7.55 -13.77 -6.41
C THR A 242 8.92 -13.25 -6.80
N ALA A 243 9.95 -13.61 -6.03
CA ALA A 243 11.32 -13.25 -6.35
C ALA A 243 11.76 -13.87 -7.70
N ALA A 244 12.26 -13.03 -8.59
CA ALA A 244 12.64 -13.37 -9.95
C ALA A 244 14.15 -13.17 -10.19
N THR A 245 14.63 -13.65 -11.34
CA THR A 245 15.96 -13.33 -11.82
C THR A 245 15.87 -12.08 -12.68
N HIS A 246 16.71 -11.08 -12.39
CA HIS A 246 16.80 -9.86 -13.19
C HIS A 246 18.19 -9.74 -13.79
N VAL A 247 18.25 -9.24 -15.02
CA VAL A 247 19.52 -9.02 -15.71
C VAL A 247 20.15 -7.71 -15.24
N ILE A 248 21.44 -7.52 -15.52
CA ILE A 248 22.04 -6.18 -15.44
C ILE A 248 21.24 -5.23 -16.33
N THR A 249 21.15 -3.96 -15.93
CA THR A 249 20.35 -2.91 -16.58
C THR A 249 18.83 -3.11 -16.49
N THR A 250 18.33 -4.07 -15.71
CA THR A 250 16.90 -4.10 -15.38
C THR A 250 16.54 -2.81 -14.63
N GLN A 251 15.59 -2.08 -15.20
CA GLN A 251 15.09 -0.81 -14.67
C GLN A 251 14.51 -0.99 -13.26
N ILE A 252 14.76 -0.01 -12.39
CA ILE A 252 14.16 0.05 -11.05
C ILE A 252 13.17 1.21 -11.02
N ASP A 253 11.91 0.90 -10.70
CA ASP A 253 10.88 1.91 -10.43
C ASP A 253 10.67 2.05 -8.93
N SER A 254 10.31 3.23 -8.48
CA SER A 254 9.88 3.49 -7.11
C SER A 254 8.39 3.77 -7.03
N PHE A 255 7.71 3.18 -6.06
CA PHE A 255 6.31 3.51 -5.81
C PHE A 255 6.20 4.79 -5.00
N GLN A 256 5.45 5.75 -5.51
CA GLN A 256 5.13 7.00 -4.83
C GLN A 256 3.69 6.93 -4.31
N VAL A 257 3.49 7.33 -3.05
CA VAL A 257 2.14 7.51 -2.49
C VAL A 257 1.63 8.91 -2.84
N GLU A 258 0.31 9.11 -2.88
CA GLU A 258 -0.25 10.42 -3.21
C GLU A 258 0.24 11.50 -2.22
N PRO A 259 0.67 12.68 -2.70
CA PRO A 259 1.21 13.73 -1.84
C PRO A 259 0.24 14.18 -0.74
N ASP A 260 -1.06 14.17 -1.02
CA ASP A 260 -2.09 14.53 -0.05
C ASP A 260 -2.17 13.52 1.11
N ILE A 261 -2.03 12.23 0.81
CA ILE A 261 -1.98 11.17 1.83
C ILE A 261 -0.69 11.29 2.64
N MET A 262 0.47 11.52 1.98
CA MET A 262 1.74 11.76 2.69
C MET A 262 1.66 12.97 3.62
N ARG A 263 1.00 14.05 3.18
CA ARG A 263 0.79 15.26 3.98
C ARG A 263 -0.18 15.01 5.14
N ALA A 264 -1.28 14.29 4.91
CA ALA A 264 -2.23 13.94 5.95
C ALA A 264 -1.58 13.05 7.03
N CYS A 265 -0.84 12.01 6.62
CA CYS A 265 -0.10 11.12 7.51
C CYS A 265 0.97 11.89 8.30
N SER A 266 1.74 12.77 7.67
CA SER A 266 2.77 13.56 8.38
C SER A 266 2.16 14.52 9.39
N ILE A 267 1.07 15.23 9.06
CA ILE A 267 0.37 16.12 9.99
C ILE A 267 -0.20 15.32 11.18
N ALA A 268 -0.87 14.20 10.92
CA ALA A 268 -1.46 13.38 11.97
C ALA A 268 -0.39 12.73 12.86
N THR A 269 0.72 12.27 12.27
CA THR A 269 1.86 11.73 13.04
C THR A 269 2.52 12.80 13.90
N ALA A 270 2.75 14.00 13.36
CA ALA A 270 3.29 15.13 14.13
C ALA A 270 2.36 15.54 15.27
N PHE A 271 1.05 15.51 15.04
CA PHE A 271 0.05 15.79 16.07
C PHE A 271 0.06 14.75 17.19
N GLU A 272 0.01 13.46 16.86
CA GLU A 272 0.05 12.38 17.86
C GLU A 272 1.38 12.34 18.61
N TYR A 273 2.51 12.61 17.93
CA TYR A 273 3.81 12.75 18.57
C TYR A 273 3.83 13.93 19.56
N GLY A 274 3.29 15.09 19.16
CA GLY A 274 3.18 16.27 20.02
C GLY A 274 2.25 16.10 21.23
N ARG A 275 1.37 15.09 21.20
CA ARG A 275 0.50 14.69 22.32
C ARG A 275 1.18 13.73 23.29
N LYS A 276 2.29 13.09 22.90
CA LYS A 276 3.01 12.17 23.77
C LYS A 276 3.43 12.92 25.05
N GLY A 277 2.77 12.60 26.17
CA GLY A 277 3.00 13.22 27.47
C GLY A 277 2.15 14.45 27.82
N LYS A 278 1.21 14.88 26.96
CA LYS A 278 0.25 15.97 27.28
C LYS A 278 -1.10 15.38 27.65
N PHE A 279 -1.52 15.58 28.89
CA PHE A 279 -2.84 15.20 29.40
C PHE A 279 -3.64 16.47 29.69
N GLU A 280 -4.88 16.54 29.20
CA GLU A 280 -5.74 17.72 29.38
C GLU A 280 -6.29 17.81 30.81
N ALA A 281 -6.54 16.67 31.46
CA ALA A 281 -6.81 16.58 32.90
C ALA A 281 -6.42 15.21 33.45
N MET A 282 -5.80 15.19 34.63
CA MET A 282 -5.63 13.99 35.46
C MET A 282 -6.49 14.17 36.71
N THR A 283 -7.59 13.41 36.82
CA THR A 283 -8.35 13.34 38.08
C THR A 283 -7.97 12.06 38.79
N VAL A 284 -7.34 12.18 39.96
CA VAL A 284 -7.10 11.04 40.86
C VAL A 284 -8.33 10.91 41.75
N GLN A 285 -9.23 10.01 41.39
CA GLN A 285 -10.37 9.69 42.25
C GLN A 285 -9.89 8.76 43.38
N ALA A 286 -10.33 9.01 44.61
CA ALA A 286 -10.01 8.18 45.77
C ALA A 286 -10.46 6.73 45.50
N GLY A 287 -9.51 5.86 45.18
CA GLY A 287 -9.75 4.53 44.60
C GLY A 287 -8.69 4.07 43.59
N GLY A 288 -7.80 4.95 43.15
CA GLY A 288 -6.59 4.56 42.39
C GLY A 288 -6.78 4.34 40.89
N GLN A 289 -7.90 4.76 40.31
CA GLN A 289 -8.09 4.75 38.86
C GLN A 289 -7.88 6.15 38.26
N SER A 290 -7.02 6.22 37.25
CA SER A 290 -6.77 7.41 36.43
C SER A 290 -7.55 7.32 35.12
N ILE A 291 -8.40 8.30 34.83
CA ILE A 291 -9.05 8.45 33.52
C ILE A 291 -8.24 9.47 32.72
N ASN A 292 -7.59 9.02 31.64
CA ASN A 292 -6.92 9.90 30.69
C ASN A 292 -7.91 10.24 29.57
N VAL A 293 -8.45 11.47 29.58
CA VAL A 293 -9.24 11.99 28.46
C VAL A 293 -8.27 12.67 27.48
N LEU A 294 -8.23 12.13 26.27
CA LEU A 294 -7.46 12.62 25.14
C LEU A 294 -8.39 13.56 24.33
N PRO A 295 -7.97 14.77 23.89
CA PRO A 295 -8.84 15.62 23.08
C PRO A 295 -9.28 14.89 21.80
N ASP A 296 -10.59 14.91 21.52
CA ASP A 296 -11.31 13.96 20.65
C ASP A 296 -11.16 14.17 19.13
N LEU A 297 -10.35 15.13 18.67
CA LEU A 297 -10.33 15.48 17.26
C LEU A 297 -8.91 15.50 16.69
N TRP A 298 -8.71 14.68 15.66
CA TRP A 298 -7.61 14.83 14.72
C TRP A 298 -7.62 16.24 14.10
N PRO A 299 -6.47 16.76 13.65
CA PRO A 299 -6.41 18.06 13.00
C PRO A 299 -7.40 18.11 11.83
N ALA A 300 -8.28 19.12 11.81
CA ALA A 300 -9.25 19.30 10.73
C ALA A 300 -8.59 19.31 9.34
N LEU A 301 -7.37 19.86 9.26
CA LEU A 301 -6.56 19.88 8.04
C LEU A 301 -6.15 18.47 7.55
N ALA A 302 -5.84 17.54 8.47
CA ALA A 302 -5.55 16.16 8.10
C ALA A 302 -6.82 15.44 7.60
N MET A 303 -7.99 15.85 8.10
CA MET A 303 -9.28 15.33 7.62
C MET A 303 -9.67 15.87 6.25
N GLU A 304 -9.37 17.13 5.96
CA GLU A 304 -9.68 17.78 4.68
C GLU A 304 -8.79 17.27 3.53
N LEU A 305 -7.52 16.96 3.82
CA LEU A 305 -6.57 16.44 2.83
C LEU A 305 -6.80 14.96 2.48
N MET A 306 -7.57 14.22 3.28
CA MET A 306 -7.89 12.84 2.93
C MET A 306 -8.82 12.81 1.73
N PRO A 307 -8.55 11.99 0.70
CA PRO A 307 -9.52 11.79 -0.36
C PRO A 307 -10.81 11.28 0.26
N LEU A 308 -11.89 12.05 0.15
CA LEU A 308 -13.21 11.54 0.49
C LEU A 308 -13.48 10.35 -0.44
N PRO A 309 -14.07 9.24 0.06
CA PRO A 309 -14.52 8.19 -0.82
C PRO A 309 -15.44 8.86 -1.86
N LEU A 310 -15.08 8.73 -3.14
CA LEU A 310 -15.97 9.06 -4.24
C LEU A 310 -17.10 8.04 -4.18
N ARG A 311 -18.03 8.25 -3.25
CA ARG A 311 -19.30 7.56 -3.24
C ARG A 311 -20.01 8.13 -4.47
N ILE A 312 -19.87 7.44 -5.59
CA ILE A 312 -20.78 7.64 -6.72
C ILE A 312 -22.14 7.39 -6.11
N GLY A 313 -22.90 8.47 -5.90
CA GLY A 313 -24.28 8.35 -5.52
C GLY A 313 -24.93 7.48 -6.57
N SER A 314 -25.44 6.31 -6.16
CA SER A 314 -26.38 5.53 -6.93
C SER A 314 -27.51 6.46 -7.35
N GLY A 315 -27.45 6.93 -8.60
CA GLY A 315 -28.59 7.52 -9.30
C GLY A 315 -29.50 6.41 -9.79
#